data_AF-A0A2V5VXX7-F1
#
_entry.id   AF-A0A2V5VXX7-F1
#
_cell.length_a   1.000
_cell.length_b   1.000
_cell.length_c   1.000
_cell.angle_alpha   90.00
_cell.angle_beta   90.00
_cell.angle_gamma   90.00
#
_symmetry.space_group_name_H-M   'P 1'
#
loop_
_entity.id
_entity.type
_entity.pdbx_description
1 polymer ?
#
loop_
_entity_poly.entity_id
_entity_poly.type
_entity_poly.pdbx_seq_one_letter_code
_entity_poly.pdbx_strand_id
1 'polypeptide(L)'
;MPCQLKNPEGFMRKKILLPISVLGLLLVRLTVLANDIEPGKEFYTVIYAPKPVVLDGDLSEWSGAPVLADPKFAVPKFSGTNDSPNYVLFEEYSGGTWTGPNDQTSAVQIVYDADNVYFGFVVTDDYHENISLNAWNGDSIQLMIADATRTTQIALYNYALGGYENATGTLVTTNSAGVPYGLLIDHEQGPGGDPACNCPTDAFIKRDSAKKKTYYEIKLPVASLGLTGPLTVGTKFGLGMAINDGDGVFLDLDGDGIKETSYGQGAGQEGQKGWGGLGAHAIVHGKTASETALVTLGTTAAGADLPFLSVINPTFDSFTFRAPPTSAANPLLHFLPTPITPTPSR
;
A
#
# COMPACT_ATOMS: atom_id res chain seq x y z
N MET A 1 -86.99 32.84 31.32
CA MET A 1 -87.01 31.46 31.87
C MET A 1 -88.37 30.85 31.51
N PRO A 2 -88.50 29.58 31.09
CA PRO A 2 -87.55 28.48 31.17
C PRO A 2 -87.14 27.86 29.80
N CYS A 3 -86.01 27.18 29.85
CA CYS A 3 -85.49 26.19 28.89
C CYS A 3 -86.11 24.82 29.23
N GLN A 4 -86.53 24.03 28.23
CA GLN A 4 -86.60 22.55 28.28
C GLN A 4 -86.53 21.92 26.87
N LEU A 5 -85.42 21.20 26.63
CA LEU A 5 -85.24 19.86 26.04
C LEU A 5 -85.97 19.43 24.73
N LYS A 6 -85.16 19.08 23.70
CA LYS A 6 -85.01 17.69 23.19
C LYS A 6 -83.91 17.56 22.11
N ASN A 7 -82.91 16.70 22.39
CA ASN A 7 -82.00 16.03 21.43
C ASN A 7 -82.76 14.85 20.74
N PRO A 8 -82.16 14.05 19.82
CA PRO A 8 -80.88 14.12 19.08
C PRO A 8 -81.13 14.02 17.54
N GLU A 9 -80.15 14.02 16.63
CA GLU A 9 -79.55 12.82 16.02
C GLU A 9 -78.59 13.22 14.87
N GLY A 10 -77.58 12.38 14.60
CA GLY A 10 -76.98 12.29 13.26
C GLY A 10 -75.54 12.75 13.08
N PHE A 11 -74.58 12.18 13.82
CA PHE A 11 -73.15 12.29 13.48
C PHE A 11 -72.82 11.41 12.26
N MET A 12 -72.83 11.99 11.04
CA MET A 12 -72.31 11.32 9.85
C MET A 12 -70.79 11.47 9.77
N ARG A 13 -70.10 10.35 10.02
CA ARG A 13 -68.65 10.18 9.94
C ARG A 13 -68.22 10.03 8.47
N LYS A 14 -67.77 11.11 7.81
CA LYS A 14 -67.11 11.02 6.50
C LYS A 14 -65.71 10.40 6.67
N LYS A 15 -65.56 9.15 6.25
CA LYS A 15 -64.25 8.48 6.10
C LYS A 15 -63.58 9.04 4.84
N ILE A 16 -62.53 9.86 5.01
CA ILE A 16 -61.60 10.22 3.93
C ILE A 16 -60.48 9.17 3.99
N LEU A 17 -60.45 8.25 3.03
CA LEU A 17 -59.29 7.41 2.77
C LEU A 17 -58.31 8.21 1.92
N LEU A 18 -57.16 8.60 2.48
CA LEU A 18 -55.98 8.96 1.70
C LEU A 18 -55.18 7.68 1.36
N PRO A 19 -54.77 7.45 0.11
CA PRO A 19 -53.79 6.43 -0.20
C PRO A 19 -52.39 6.96 0.14
N ILE A 20 -51.74 6.35 1.14
CA ILE A 20 -50.31 6.55 1.40
C ILE A 20 -49.56 5.64 0.42
N SER A 21 -49.13 6.20 -0.72
CA SER A 21 -48.09 5.57 -1.55
C SER A 21 -46.75 5.67 -0.81
N VAL A 22 -46.35 4.60 -0.12
CA VAL A 22 -44.97 4.44 0.36
C VAL A 22 -44.14 3.98 -0.83
N LEU A 23 -43.63 4.94 -1.61
CA LEU A 23 -42.58 4.66 -2.59
C LEU A 23 -41.25 4.65 -1.84
N GLY A 24 -40.84 3.47 -1.37
CA GLY A 24 -39.52 3.24 -0.82
C GLY A 24 -38.47 3.33 -1.93
N LEU A 25 -37.88 4.51 -2.12
CA LEU A 25 -36.62 4.63 -2.85
C LEU A 25 -35.49 4.23 -1.90
N LEU A 26 -35.03 3.00 -2.05
CA LEU A 26 -33.78 2.51 -1.49
C LEU A 26 -32.62 3.22 -2.23
N LEU A 27 -32.33 4.47 -1.88
CA LEU A 27 -31.12 5.18 -2.32
C LEU A 27 -29.96 4.73 -1.45
N VAL A 28 -29.45 3.52 -1.68
CA VAL A 28 -28.07 3.21 -1.30
C VAL A 28 -27.19 3.92 -2.33
N ARG A 29 -26.87 5.18 -2.07
CA ARG A 29 -25.70 5.80 -2.71
C ARG A 29 -24.48 5.10 -2.12
N LEU A 30 -24.01 4.05 -2.79
CA LEU A 30 -22.60 3.66 -2.67
C LEU A 30 -21.81 4.81 -3.29
N THR A 31 -21.53 5.84 -2.51
CA THR A 31 -20.40 6.72 -2.82
C THR A 31 -19.17 5.85 -2.65
N VAL A 32 -18.73 5.21 -3.72
CA VAL A 32 -17.30 4.95 -3.89
C VAL A 32 -16.68 6.35 -3.72
N LEU A 33 -15.98 6.58 -2.60
CA LEU A 33 -15.17 7.78 -2.49
C LEU A 33 -14.25 7.74 -3.70
N ALA A 34 -14.38 8.74 -4.57
CA ALA A 34 -13.50 8.92 -5.71
C ALA A 34 -12.10 9.12 -5.15
N ASN A 35 -11.33 8.03 -5.08
CA ASN A 35 -9.91 8.06 -4.84
C ASN A 35 -9.21 7.64 -6.13
N ASP A 36 -7.93 7.97 -6.26
CA ASP A 36 -7.16 7.63 -7.46
C ASP A 36 -6.73 6.16 -7.48
N ILE A 37 -7.20 5.31 -6.58
CA ILE A 37 -6.81 3.91 -6.52
C ILE A 37 -7.42 3.13 -7.70
N GLU A 38 -6.67 2.18 -8.25
CA GLU A 38 -7.18 1.29 -9.30
C GLU A 38 -8.48 0.58 -8.87
N PRO A 39 -9.51 0.51 -9.73
CA PRO A 39 -10.77 -0.13 -9.40
C PRO A 39 -10.59 -1.59 -8.98
N GLY A 40 -11.19 -1.94 -7.85
CA GLY A 40 -11.05 -3.24 -7.20
C GLY A 40 -9.96 -3.30 -6.13
N LYS A 41 -9.09 -2.29 -6.01
CA LYS A 41 -8.04 -2.21 -4.99
C LYS A 41 -8.38 -1.23 -3.86
N GLU A 42 -9.48 -0.49 -3.97
CA GLU A 42 -9.92 0.49 -2.96
C GLU A 42 -10.41 -0.18 -1.67
N PHE A 43 -10.71 -1.48 -1.73
CA PHE A 43 -11.14 -2.29 -0.60
C PHE A 43 -10.24 -3.52 -0.48
N TYR A 44 -9.58 -3.66 0.67
CA TYR A 44 -8.65 -4.77 0.89
C TYR A 44 -9.03 -5.55 2.15
N THR A 45 -8.99 -6.87 2.08
CA THR A 45 -9.25 -7.75 3.23
C THR A 45 -7.94 -8.32 3.74
N VAL A 46 -7.63 -8.04 5.01
CA VAL A 46 -6.44 -8.55 5.70
C VAL A 46 -6.85 -9.78 6.50
N ILE A 47 -6.15 -10.89 6.34
CA ILE A 47 -6.45 -12.14 7.05
C ILE A 47 -5.65 -12.24 8.35
N TYR A 48 -6.15 -13.07 9.27
CA TYR A 48 -5.41 -13.43 10.47
C TYR A 48 -4.09 -14.13 10.08
N ALA A 49 -3.01 -13.82 10.77
CA ALA A 49 -1.69 -14.36 10.50
C ALA A 49 -1.71 -15.90 10.55
N PRO A 50 -1.37 -16.60 9.44
CA PRO A 50 -1.39 -18.07 9.42
C PRO A 50 -0.40 -18.71 10.40
N LYS A 51 0.68 -17.97 10.71
CA LYS A 51 1.73 -18.30 11.68
C LYS A 51 2.12 -17.02 12.43
N PRO A 52 2.72 -17.13 13.63
CA PRO A 52 3.30 -15.98 14.31
C PRO A 52 4.35 -15.31 13.42
N VAL A 53 4.30 -13.98 13.31
CA VAL A 53 5.25 -13.17 12.54
C VAL A 53 6.46 -12.85 13.41
N VAL A 54 7.66 -13.02 12.88
CA VAL A 54 8.92 -12.61 13.51
C VAL A 54 9.58 -11.59 12.59
N LEU A 55 10.00 -10.43 13.12
CA LEU A 55 10.67 -9.42 12.30
C LEU A 55 12.16 -9.77 12.16
N ASP A 56 12.54 -10.43 11.07
CA ASP A 56 13.91 -10.89 10.80
C ASP A 56 14.34 -10.84 9.32
N GLY A 57 13.44 -10.38 8.44
CA GLY A 57 13.66 -10.24 7.00
C GLY A 57 13.55 -11.55 6.22
N ASP A 58 13.07 -12.63 6.84
CA ASP A 58 12.61 -13.85 6.18
C ASP A 58 11.09 -13.81 6.06
N LEU A 59 10.55 -13.89 4.83
CA LEU A 59 9.11 -13.83 4.60
C LEU A 59 8.47 -15.22 4.46
N SER A 60 9.19 -16.29 4.79
CA SER A 60 8.70 -17.66 4.60
C SER A 60 7.52 -18.04 5.49
N GLU A 61 7.38 -17.44 6.69
CA GLU A 61 6.22 -17.65 7.56
C GLU A 61 4.94 -16.99 7.05
N TRP A 62 5.05 -16.00 6.16
CA TRP A 62 3.94 -15.25 5.57
C TRP A 62 3.18 -16.05 4.50
N SER A 63 3.61 -17.28 4.23
CA SER A 63 2.93 -18.22 3.33
C SER A 63 1.45 -18.35 3.68
N GLY A 64 0.59 -18.16 2.67
CA GLY A 64 -0.87 -18.17 2.80
C GLY A 64 -1.50 -16.78 2.97
N ALA A 65 -0.71 -15.74 3.25
CA ALA A 65 -1.19 -14.37 3.15
C ALA A 65 -1.39 -13.95 1.67
N PRO A 66 -2.51 -13.29 1.33
CA PRO A 66 -2.72 -12.73 0.00
C PRO A 66 -1.63 -11.74 -0.36
N VAL A 67 -1.28 -11.69 -1.65
CA VAL A 67 -0.27 -10.78 -2.17
C VAL A 67 -0.96 -9.65 -2.90
N LEU A 68 -0.78 -8.44 -2.39
CA LEU A 68 -1.05 -7.20 -3.11
C LEU A 68 0.18 -6.85 -3.93
N ALA A 69 0.19 -7.26 -5.20
CA ALA A 69 1.21 -6.89 -6.15
C ALA A 69 0.85 -5.58 -6.85
N ASP A 70 1.79 -4.63 -6.90
CA ASP A 70 1.80 -3.52 -7.85
C ASP A 70 0.45 -2.75 -7.97
N PRO A 71 -0.11 -2.25 -6.85
CA PRO A 71 -1.33 -1.47 -6.90
C PRO A 71 -1.10 -0.19 -7.71
N LYS A 72 -1.93 0.05 -8.72
CA LYS A 72 -1.87 1.27 -9.53
C LYS A 72 -2.69 2.40 -8.93
N PHE A 73 -2.36 3.60 -9.39
CA PHE A 73 -3.12 4.81 -9.08
C PHE A 73 -3.18 5.75 -10.29
N ALA A 74 -4.21 6.57 -10.35
CA ALA A 74 -4.51 7.45 -11.47
C ALA A 74 -3.70 8.74 -11.39
N VAL A 75 -2.97 9.06 -12.47
CA VAL A 75 -2.17 10.29 -12.60
C VAL A 75 -2.69 11.13 -13.78
N PRO A 76 -2.91 12.46 -13.61
CA PRO A 76 -2.64 13.26 -12.42
C PRO A 76 -3.60 12.96 -11.26
N LYS A 77 -3.27 13.39 -10.04
CA LYS A 77 -4.19 13.29 -8.89
C LYS A 77 -5.61 13.81 -9.24
N PHE A 78 -6.61 13.14 -8.71
CA PHE A 78 -8.05 13.30 -8.91
C PHE A 78 -8.55 12.94 -10.32
N SER A 79 -7.77 12.14 -11.07
CA SER A 79 -8.16 11.68 -12.40
C SER A 79 -8.80 10.29 -12.42
N GLY A 80 -8.86 9.57 -11.29
CA GLY A 80 -9.42 8.22 -11.19
C GLY A 80 -10.87 8.08 -11.67
N THR A 81 -11.64 9.17 -11.68
CA THR A 81 -13.04 9.19 -12.15
C THR A 81 -13.23 9.75 -13.56
N ASN A 82 -12.15 10.08 -14.26
CA ASN A 82 -12.25 10.58 -15.64
C ASN A 82 -12.75 9.50 -16.59
N ASP A 83 -13.20 9.88 -17.79
CA ASP A 83 -13.68 8.93 -18.81
C ASP A 83 -12.60 7.94 -19.27
N SER A 84 -11.32 8.27 -19.06
CA SER A 84 -10.17 7.41 -19.34
C SER A 84 -9.03 7.73 -18.36
N PRO A 85 -9.08 7.21 -17.12
CA PRO A 85 -8.03 7.45 -16.14
C PRO A 85 -6.73 6.78 -16.58
N ASN A 86 -5.60 7.45 -16.32
CA ASN A 86 -4.28 6.90 -16.60
C ASN A 86 -3.72 6.27 -15.32
N TYR A 87 -3.96 4.97 -15.14
CA TYR A 87 -3.43 4.20 -14.01
C TYR A 87 -1.99 3.78 -14.27
N VAL A 88 -1.08 4.26 -13.42
CA VAL A 88 0.36 3.96 -13.48
C VAL A 88 0.78 3.17 -12.25
N LEU A 89 1.90 2.46 -12.37
CA LEU A 89 2.55 1.75 -11.26
C LEU A 89 3.41 2.69 -10.42
N PHE A 90 3.98 3.69 -11.09
CA PHE A 90 4.96 4.59 -10.54
C PHE A 90 4.72 6.00 -11.07
N GLU A 91 4.89 7.00 -10.22
CA GLU A 91 4.89 8.41 -10.59
C GLU A 91 6.25 9.02 -10.28
N GLU A 92 6.90 9.52 -11.33
CA GLU A 92 8.14 10.28 -11.23
C GLU A 92 7.90 11.63 -10.56
N TYR A 93 8.84 12.05 -9.72
CA TYR A 93 8.77 13.29 -8.96
C TYR A 93 10.10 14.03 -8.96
N SER A 94 10.05 15.36 -9.03
CA SER A 94 11.22 16.23 -8.90
C SER A 94 12.40 15.88 -9.83
N GLY A 95 12.09 15.44 -11.05
CA GLY A 95 13.08 15.04 -12.04
C GLY A 95 13.62 13.62 -11.88
N GLY A 96 12.98 12.78 -11.05
CA GLY A 96 13.20 11.34 -11.01
C GLY A 96 12.94 10.68 -12.35
N THR A 97 13.61 9.57 -12.61
CA THR A 97 13.45 8.77 -13.83
C THR A 97 13.07 7.36 -13.45
N TRP A 98 11.96 6.86 -13.97
CA TRP A 98 11.56 5.46 -13.83
C TRP A 98 11.83 4.66 -15.09
N THR A 99 12.78 3.73 -15.03
CA THR A 99 13.25 3.00 -16.23
C THR A 99 12.54 1.67 -16.48
N GLY A 100 11.67 1.26 -15.56
CA GLY A 100 10.78 0.11 -15.72
C GLY A 100 10.72 -0.80 -14.49
N PRO A 101 10.21 -2.04 -14.60
CA PRO A 101 9.92 -2.85 -13.43
C PRO A 101 11.10 -3.26 -12.54
N ASN A 102 12.33 -3.23 -13.05
CA ASN A 102 13.54 -3.52 -12.27
C ASN A 102 14.06 -2.29 -11.51
N ASP A 103 13.59 -1.12 -11.90
CA ASP A 103 13.92 0.18 -11.32
C ASP A 103 13.11 0.37 -10.04
N GLN A 104 11.79 0.16 -10.11
CA GLN A 104 10.98 0.05 -8.90
C GLN A 104 9.69 -0.74 -9.13
N THR A 105 9.49 -1.82 -8.35
CA THR A 105 8.22 -2.56 -8.20
C THR A 105 8.07 -3.12 -6.79
N SER A 106 6.84 -3.49 -6.41
CA SER A 106 6.59 -3.99 -5.06
C SER A 106 5.53 -5.08 -4.96
N ALA A 107 5.76 -6.01 -4.04
CA ALA A 107 4.75 -6.94 -3.58
C ALA A 107 4.56 -6.76 -2.07
N VAL A 108 3.31 -6.74 -1.62
CA VAL A 108 2.95 -6.50 -0.22
C VAL A 108 2.07 -7.63 0.29
N GLN A 109 2.39 -8.13 1.48
CA GLN A 109 1.51 -8.98 2.27
C GLN A 109 1.14 -8.26 3.55
N ILE A 110 -0.11 -8.39 3.95
CA ILE A 110 -0.61 -7.78 5.18
C ILE A 110 -1.38 -8.85 5.94
N VAL A 111 -1.08 -9.00 7.22
CA VAL A 111 -1.76 -9.90 8.16
C VAL A 111 -2.01 -9.22 9.49
N TYR A 112 -2.86 -9.79 10.34
CA TYR A 112 -3.06 -9.31 11.70
C TYR A 112 -3.07 -10.45 12.72
N ASP A 113 -2.72 -10.15 13.96
CA ASP A 113 -3.06 -10.98 15.13
C ASP A 113 -3.98 -10.19 16.08
N ALA A 114 -4.17 -10.66 17.31
CA ALA A 114 -5.07 -9.97 18.26
C ALA A 114 -4.56 -8.57 18.67
N ASP A 115 -3.27 -8.31 18.54
CA ASP A 115 -2.59 -7.15 19.11
C ASP A 115 -1.91 -6.27 18.06
N ASN A 116 -1.68 -6.76 16.84
CA ASN A 116 -0.87 -6.09 15.82
C ASN A 116 -1.39 -6.30 14.40
N VAL A 117 -1.11 -5.33 13.54
CA VAL A 117 -1.12 -5.47 12.07
C VAL A 117 0.32 -5.52 11.60
N TYR A 118 0.64 -6.48 10.73
CA TYR A 118 1.96 -6.66 10.16
C TYR A 118 1.94 -6.45 8.65
N PHE A 119 3.01 -5.87 8.12
CA PHE A 119 3.23 -5.67 6.71
C PHE A 119 4.56 -6.28 6.29
N GLY A 120 4.54 -7.14 5.28
CA GLY A 120 5.72 -7.70 4.62
C GLY A 120 5.83 -7.12 3.22
N PHE A 121 6.96 -6.49 2.90
CA PHE A 121 7.22 -5.94 1.57
C PHE A 121 8.42 -6.62 0.93
N VAL A 122 8.29 -6.88 -0.36
CA VAL A 122 9.43 -7.11 -1.25
C VAL A 122 9.41 -5.99 -2.27
N VAL A 123 10.40 -5.11 -2.18
CA VAL A 123 10.64 -4.05 -3.16
C VAL A 123 11.77 -4.51 -4.06
N THR A 124 11.56 -4.46 -5.37
CA THR A 124 12.65 -4.58 -6.35
C THR A 124 13.05 -3.17 -6.72
N ASP A 125 14.30 -2.80 -6.50
CA ASP A 125 14.88 -1.59 -7.05
C ASP A 125 16.32 -1.85 -7.52
N ASP A 126 16.76 -1.11 -8.53
CA ASP A 126 18.09 -1.28 -9.12
C ASP A 126 19.20 -0.63 -8.27
N TYR A 127 18.85 0.33 -7.42
CA TYR A 127 19.78 1.03 -6.54
C TYR A 127 19.14 1.41 -5.21
N HIS A 128 19.87 1.16 -4.12
CA HIS A 128 19.40 1.58 -2.79
C HIS A 128 20.10 2.87 -2.35
N GLU A 129 19.33 3.86 -1.89
CA GLU A 129 19.73 5.11 -1.27
C GLU A 129 18.80 5.59 -0.15
N ASN A 130 19.37 5.76 1.03
CA ASN A 130 18.81 6.64 2.05
C ASN A 130 19.94 7.16 2.96
N ILE A 131 20.69 8.16 2.49
CA ILE A 131 21.80 8.77 3.25
C ILE A 131 21.38 10.02 4.00
N SER A 132 20.16 10.51 3.74
CA SER A 132 19.62 11.74 4.33
C SER A 132 19.35 11.62 5.84
N LEU A 133 19.36 10.40 6.38
CA LEU A 133 18.94 10.07 7.75
C LEU A 133 17.49 10.49 8.04
N ASN A 134 16.69 10.66 6.99
CA ASN A 134 15.29 11.00 7.07
C ASN A 134 14.47 9.90 6.40
N ALA A 135 13.64 9.21 7.18
CA ALA A 135 13.05 7.93 6.79
C ALA A 135 12.05 8.01 5.62
N TRP A 136 11.72 9.19 5.10
CA TRP A 136 10.92 9.34 3.87
C TRP A 136 11.74 9.79 2.64
N ASN A 137 12.93 10.35 2.83
CA ASN A 137 13.67 11.03 1.77
C ASN A 137 14.78 10.14 1.20
N GLY A 138 14.36 9.22 0.34
CA GLY A 138 15.13 8.14 -0.28
C GLY A 138 14.26 6.89 -0.36
N ASP A 139 14.87 5.73 -0.57
CA ASP A 139 14.16 4.45 -0.54
C ASP A 139 13.56 4.21 0.82
N SER A 140 12.24 4.10 0.84
CA SER A 140 11.48 4.07 2.07
C SER A 140 10.03 3.63 1.86
N ILE A 141 9.40 3.21 2.95
CA ILE A 141 7.97 2.95 3.02
C ILE A 141 7.34 4.00 3.92
N GLN A 142 6.35 4.72 3.39
CA GLN A 142 5.46 5.57 4.17
C GLN A 142 4.09 4.91 4.28
N LEU A 143 3.57 4.83 5.51
CA LEU A 143 2.27 4.27 5.84
C LEU A 143 1.36 5.34 6.45
N MET A 144 0.29 5.70 5.74
CA MET A 144 -0.80 6.49 6.31
C MET A 144 -1.88 5.56 6.86
N ILE A 145 -2.25 5.77 8.13
CA ILE A 145 -3.42 5.17 8.74
C ILE A 145 -4.50 6.24 8.88
N ALA A 146 -5.72 5.96 8.42
CA ALA A 146 -6.90 6.80 8.60
C ALA A 146 -7.99 6.07 9.39
N ASP A 147 -8.94 6.83 9.93
CA ASP A 147 -10.13 6.26 10.56
C ASP A 147 -10.94 5.38 9.57
N ALA A 148 -11.84 4.55 10.09
CA ALA A 148 -12.64 3.64 9.27
C ALA A 148 -13.52 4.35 8.22
N THR A 149 -13.85 5.63 8.44
CA THR A 149 -14.59 6.48 7.51
C THR A 149 -13.69 7.18 6.48
N ARG A 150 -12.37 7.08 6.62
CA ARG A 150 -11.35 7.72 5.76
C ARG A 150 -11.51 9.24 5.70
N THR A 151 -11.90 9.83 6.82
CA THR A 151 -12.12 11.27 7.01
C THR A 151 -11.01 11.92 7.82
N THR A 152 -10.32 11.15 8.65
CA THR A 152 -9.29 11.64 9.56
C THR A 152 -8.01 10.83 9.40
N GLN A 153 -6.87 11.50 9.20
CA GLN A 153 -5.58 10.85 9.34
C GLN A 153 -5.32 10.56 10.82
N ILE A 154 -5.07 9.29 11.15
CA ILE A 154 -4.71 8.84 12.49
C ILE A 154 -3.19 8.82 12.65
N ALA A 155 -2.47 8.31 11.65
CA ALA A 155 -1.03 8.19 11.69
C ALA A 155 -0.37 8.37 10.31
N LEU A 156 0.89 8.77 10.32
CA LEU A 156 1.81 8.74 9.20
C LEU A 156 3.18 8.30 9.72
N TYR A 157 3.62 7.12 9.28
CA TYR A 157 4.85 6.47 9.75
C TYR A 157 5.76 6.15 8.57
N ASN A 158 7.05 6.38 8.74
CA ASN A 158 8.07 6.23 7.72
C ASN A 158 9.11 5.20 8.18
N TYR A 159 9.50 4.29 7.28
CA TYR A 159 10.42 3.20 7.56
C TYR A 159 11.45 3.10 6.44
N ALA A 160 12.74 3.15 6.79
CA ALA A 160 13.81 3.05 5.82
C ALA A 160 15.03 2.31 6.37
N LEU A 161 15.77 1.67 5.48
CA LEU A 161 17.13 1.23 5.75
C LEU A 161 18.09 2.33 5.28
N GLY A 162 18.82 2.93 6.21
CA GLY A 162 19.82 3.93 5.89
C GLY A 162 21.07 3.32 5.23
N GLY A 163 21.68 4.07 4.32
CA GLY A 163 22.86 3.64 3.57
C GLY A 163 22.70 3.86 2.07
N TYR A 164 23.68 3.42 1.29
CA TYR A 164 23.60 3.49 -0.17
C TYR A 164 24.44 2.41 -0.85
N GLU A 165 24.17 2.07 -2.10
CA GLU A 165 25.01 1.15 -2.87
C GLU A 165 26.21 1.86 -3.53
N ASN A 166 27.43 1.39 -3.31
CA ASN A 166 28.61 1.97 -3.98
C ASN A 166 28.78 1.44 -5.43
N ALA A 167 29.89 1.81 -6.08
CA ALA A 167 30.27 1.38 -7.44
C ALA A 167 30.15 -0.12 -7.73
N THR A 168 30.38 -0.94 -6.70
CA THR A 168 30.39 -2.39 -6.82
C THR A 168 29.02 -2.99 -6.50
N GLY A 169 28.00 -2.15 -6.29
CA GLY A 169 26.67 -2.54 -5.83
C GLY A 169 26.67 -3.05 -4.39
N THR A 170 27.64 -2.66 -3.56
CA THR A 170 27.68 -3.06 -2.15
C THR A 170 27.04 -1.99 -1.29
N LEU A 171 26.11 -2.39 -0.42
CA LEU A 171 25.51 -1.48 0.55
C LEU A 171 26.57 -0.96 1.54
N VAL A 172 26.76 0.35 1.55
CA VAL A 172 27.55 1.10 2.52
C VAL A 172 26.62 1.54 3.65
N THR A 173 26.87 1.03 4.85
CA THR A 173 25.98 1.23 6.02
C THR A 173 26.52 2.22 7.04
N THR A 174 27.70 2.79 6.81
CA THR A 174 28.31 3.82 7.66
C THR A 174 28.73 5.02 6.84
N ASN A 175 28.60 6.22 7.41
CA ASN A 175 29.18 7.42 6.81
C ASN A 175 30.72 7.44 6.93
N SER A 176 31.37 8.46 6.36
CA SER A 176 32.83 8.61 6.36
C SER A 176 33.45 8.72 7.76
N ALA A 177 32.66 9.05 8.80
CA ALA A 177 33.09 9.05 10.20
C ALA A 177 32.91 7.69 10.90
N GLY A 178 32.46 6.66 10.18
CA GLY A 178 32.17 5.33 10.73
C GLY A 178 30.86 5.25 11.51
N VAL A 179 29.99 6.26 11.44
CA VAL A 179 28.69 6.26 12.12
C VAL A 179 27.69 5.47 11.27
N PRO A 180 27.01 4.46 11.83
CA PRO A 180 25.98 3.70 11.10
C PRO A 180 24.80 4.58 10.67
N TYR A 181 24.30 4.38 9.45
CA TYR A 181 23.02 4.94 9.01
C TYR A 181 21.84 4.21 9.67
N GLY A 182 21.88 2.87 9.67
CA GLY A 182 20.99 2.01 10.47
C GLY A 182 19.52 1.96 10.02
N LEU A 183 18.68 1.35 10.86
CA LEU A 183 17.23 1.35 10.68
C LEU A 183 16.66 2.71 11.08
N LEU A 184 15.85 3.30 10.20
CA LEU A 184 15.17 4.55 10.42
C LEU A 184 13.67 4.28 10.60
N ILE A 185 13.15 4.60 11.78
CA ILE A 185 11.70 4.62 12.07
C ILE A 185 11.37 6.05 12.47
N ASP A 186 10.51 6.69 11.71
CA ASP A 186 10.06 8.05 11.96
C ASP A 186 8.53 8.12 12.02
N HIS A 187 8.03 8.93 12.94
CA HIS A 187 6.60 9.09 13.20
C HIS A 187 6.23 10.55 12.97
N GLU A 188 5.94 10.92 11.72
CA GLU A 188 5.45 12.26 11.39
C GLU A 188 4.15 12.61 12.12
N GLN A 189 3.28 11.62 12.32
CA GLN A 189 2.06 11.76 13.10
C GLN A 189 1.60 10.42 13.64
N GLY A 190 0.98 10.44 14.82
CA GLY A 190 0.17 9.34 15.33
C GLY A 190 0.67 8.77 16.65
N PRO A 191 -0.13 7.87 17.25
CA PRO A 191 0.08 7.41 18.63
C PRO A 191 1.37 6.61 18.84
N GLY A 192 1.86 5.87 17.84
CA GLY A 192 3.10 5.10 17.90
C GLY A 192 4.38 5.91 18.20
N GLY A 193 4.37 7.22 17.93
CA GLY A 193 5.46 8.13 18.28
C GLY A 193 5.29 8.84 19.62
N ASP A 194 4.14 8.65 20.29
CA ASP A 194 3.89 9.20 21.63
C ASP A 194 4.32 8.16 22.69
N PRO A 195 5.33 8.47 23.53
CA PRO A 195 5.71 7.60 24.65
C PRO A 195 4.55 7.27 25.59
N ALA A 196 3.54 8.14 25.70
CA ALA A 196 2.35 7.90 26.52
C ALA A 196 1.43 6.81 25.97
N CYS A 197 1.45 6.56 24.65
CA CYS A 197 0.69 5.44 24.07
C CYS A 197 1.26 4.08 24.49
N ASN A 198 2.57 4.03 24.78
CA ASN A 198 3.30 2.78 25.04
C ASN A 198 3.03 1.72 23.94
N CYS A 199 2.97 2.18 22.68
CA CYS A 199 2.62 1.38 21.52
C CYS A 199 3.63 1.58 20.35
N PRO A 200 4.94 1.50 20.61
CA PRO A 200 5.94 1.79 19.59
C PRO A 200 5.77 0.84 18.40
N THR A 201 5.85 1.41 17.19
CA THR A 201 5.96 0.59 15.99
C THR A 201 7.37 0.02 15.88
N ASP A 202 7.52 -1.04 15.10
CA ASP A 202 8.78 -1.77 15.00
C ASP A 202 8.97 -2.26 13.57
N ALA A 203 10.22 -2.44 13.15
CA ALA A 203 10.52 -2.89 11.81
C ALA A 203 11.84 -3.65 11.73
N PHE A 204 11.93 -4.54 10.74
CA PHE A 204 13.18 -5.09 10.25
C PHE A 204 13.27 -4.83 8.75
N ILE A 205 14.42 -4.34 8.30
CA ILE A 205 14.62 -4.02 6.88
C ILE A 205 15.99 -4.54 6.45
N LYS A 206 16.02 -5.22 5.31
CA LYS A 206 17.23 -5.82 4.75
C LYS A 206 17.30 -5.62 3.24
N ARG A 207 18.43 -5.11 2.77
CA ARG A 207 18.80 -5.11 1.35
C ARG A 207 19.53 -6.39 0.99
N ASP A 208 19.09 -7.05 -0.07
CA ASP A 208 19.83 -8.06 -0.81
C ASP A 208 20.34 -7.43 -2.11
N SER A 209 21.52 -6.80 -2.04
CA SER A 209 22.12 -6.09 -3.17
C SER A 209 22.38 -6.96 -4.40
N ALA A 210 22.59 -8.27 -4.20
CA ALA A 210 22.82 -9.19 -5.30
C ALA A 210 21.53 -9.48 -6.08
N LYS A 211 20.39 -9.55 -5.37
CA LYS A 211 19.07 -9.75 -5.98
C LYS A 211 18.37 -8.46 -6.35
N LYS A 212 18.90 -7.29 -5.96
CA LYS A 212 18.27 -5.99 -6.17
C LYS A 212 16.89 -5.94 -5.53
N LYS A 213 16.84 -6.39 -4.27
CA LYS A 213 15.62 -6.47 -3.48
C LYS A 213 15.81 -5.93 -2.08
N THR A 214 14.82 -5.21 -1.60
CA THR A 214 14.73 -4.74 -0.22
C THR A 214 13.50 -5.37 0.44
N TYR A 215 13.73 -6.04 1.56
CA TYR A 215 12.72 -6.75 2.34
C TYR A 215 12.39 -5.91 3.55
N TYR A 216 11.11 -5.63 3.77
CA TYR A 216 10.63 -4.91 4.93
C TYR A 216 9.64 -5.79 5.69
N GLU A 217 9.77 -5.84 7.00
CA GLU A 217 8.75 -6.34 7.91
C GLU A 217 8.44 -5.25 8.91
N ILE A 218 7.18 -4.81 8.96
CA ILE A 218 6.73 -3.70 9.80
C ILE A 218 5.61 -4.20 10.70
N LYS A 219 5.70 -3.90 12.00
CA LYS A 219 4.71 -4.21 13.02
C LYS A 219 4.08 -2.93 13.55
N LEU A 220 2.76 -2.85 13.44
CA LEU A 220 1.95 -1.78 14.03
C LEU A 220 1.08 -2.36 15.17
N PRO A 221 1.39 -2.08 16.44
CA PRO A 221 0.51 -2.43 17.55
C PRO A 221 -0.86 -1.77 17.42
N VAL A 222 -1.94 -2.43 17.85
CA VAL A 222 -3.33 -1.95 17.67
C VAL A 222 -3.55 -0.48 18.08
N ALA A 223 -2.93 -0.06 19.19
CA ALA A 223 -3.02 1.31 19.68
C ALA A 223 -2.28 2.32 18.78
N SER A 224 -1.23 1.90 18.05
CA SER A 224 -0.53 2.75 17.07
C SER A 224 -1.40 3.05 15.83
N LEU A 225 -2.45 2.24 15.58
CA LEU A 225 -3.47 2.53 14.57
C LEU A 225 -4.62 3.40 15.11
N GLY A 226 -4.55 3.87 16.36
CA GLY A 226 -5.64 4.57 17.03
C GLY A 226 -6.87 3.68 17.28
N LEU A 227 -6.68 2.37 17.31
CA LEU A 227 -7.72 1.38 17.55
C LEU A 227 -7.62 0.81 18.97
N THR A 228 -8.73 0.24 19.45
CA THR A 228 -8.78 -0.46 20.73
C THR A 228 -8.69 -1.97 20.49
N GLY A 229 -7.75 -2.61 21.17
CA GLY A 229 -7.60 -4.07 21.12
C GLY A 229 -8.67 -4.82 21.92
N PRO A 230 -8.81 -6.14 21.68
CA PRO A 230 -8.11 -6.90 20.64
C PRO A 230 -8.68 -6.61 19.24
N LEU A 231 -7.84 -6.78 18.22
CA LEU A 231 -8.27 -6.76 16.82
C LEU A 231 -9.18 -7.96 16.53
N THR A 232 -10.33 -7.68 15.94
CA THR A 232 -11.34 -8.69 15.61
C THR A 232 -11.77 -8.58 14.15
N VAL A 233 -12.30 -9.67 13.61
CA VAL A 233 -12.94 -9.70 12.29
C VAL A 233 -13.98 -8.58 12.18
N GLY A 234 -13.91 -7.82 11.09
CA GLY A 234 -14.77 -6.68 10.82
C GLY A 234 -14.19 -5.32 11.26
N THR A 235 -13.09 -5.28 12.02
CA THR A 235 -12.36 -4.02 12.29
C THR A 235 -11.89 -3.40 10.97
N LYS A 236 -11.96 -2.07 10.88
CA LYS A 236 -11.64 -1.32 9.66
C LYS A 236 -10.76 -0.12 9.95
N PHE A 237 -9.93 0.24 8.99
CA PHE A 237 -9.13 1.46 8.97
C PHE A 237 -8.80 1.83 7.52
N GLY A 238 -8.45 3.09 7.27
CA GLY A 238 -7.90 3.50 5.98
C GLY A 238 -6.40 3.26 5.92
N LEU A 239 -5.90 2.74 4.79
CA LEU A 239 -4.48 2.52 4.53
C LEU A 239 -4.06 3.23 3.25
N GLY A 240 -3.04 4.07 3.35
CA GLY A 240 -2.26 4.58 2.22
C GLY A 240 -0.81 4.11 2.35
N MET A 241 -0.19 3.76 1.24
CA MET A 241 1.20 3.33 1.16
C MET A 241 1.89 4.08 0.03
N ALA A 242 2.97 4.80 0.35
CA ALA A 242 3.92 5.31 -0.64
C ALA A 242 5.23 4.55 -0.47
N ILE A 243 5.65 3.88 -1.53
CA ILE A 243 6.90 3.14 -1.60
C ILE A 243 7.81 4.04 -2.42
N ASN A 244 8.64 4.79 -1.72
CA ASN A 244 9.50 5.81 -2.29
C ASN A 244 10.73 5.18 -2.89
N ASP A 245 11.27 5.91 -3.87
CA ASP A 245 12.38 5.50 -4.69
C ASP A 245 13.38 6.65 -4.82
N GLY A 246 14.68 6.34 -4.76
CA GLY A 246 15.77 7.30 -4.89
C GLY A 246 17.07 6.67 -5.38
N ASP A 247 17.61 7.17 -6.49
CA ASP A 247 18.70 6.54 -7.23
C ASP A 247 19.99 7.37 -7.33
N GLY A 248 20.30 8.16 -6.30
CA GLY A 248 21.42 9.08 -6.38
C GLY A 248 22.07 9.38 -5.04
N VAL A 249 23.39 9.44 -5.04
CA VAL A 249 24.17 9.81 -3.85
C VAL A 249 25.05 11.00 -4.17
N PHE A 250 24.94 12.04 -3.35
CA PHE A 250 25.76 13.24 -3.44
C PHE A 250 26.71 13.32 -2.24
N LEU A 251 27.82 12.58 -2.33
CA LEU A 251 28.84 12.49 -1.29
C LEU A 251 30.18 13.05 -1.76
N ASP A 252 30.84 13.75 -0.85
CA ASP A 252 32.26 14.12 -0.95
C ASP A 252 33.06 12.95 -0.38
N LEU A 253 33.48 12.04 -1.27
CA LEU A 253 34.11 10.78 -0.87
C LEU A 253 35.59 10.92 -0.50
N ASP A 254 36.29 11.93 -1.03
CA ASP A 254 37.71 12.19 -0.76
C ASP A 254 37.95 13.39 0.18
N GLY A 255 36.88 14.07 0.62
CA GLY A 255 36.92 15.12 1.63
C GLY A 255 37.48 16.44 1.08
N ASP A 256 37.49 16.61 -0.24
CA ASP A 256 38.02 17.79 -0.91
C ASP A 256 36.98 18.94 -1.03
N GLY A 257 35.75 18.69 -0.57
CA GLY A 257 34.62 19.61 -0.64
C GLY A 257 33.82 19.50 -1.93
N ILE A 258 34.22 18.63 -2.87
CA ILE A 258 33.54 18.32 -4.12
C ILE A 258 32.69 17.09 -3.89
N LYS A 259 31.38 17.29 -3.95
CA LYS A 259 30.45 16.17 -3.94
C LYS A 259 30.47 15.53 -5.32
N GLU A 260 31.22 14.45 -5.43
CA GLU A 260 31.22 13.60 -6.60
C GLU A 260 29.87 12.89 -6.68
N THR A 261 29.28 12.80 -7.88
CA THR A 261 28.05 12.03 -8.14
C THR A 261 28.38 10.55 -8.00
N SER A 262 28.40 10.09 -6.76
CA SER A 262 29.13 8.88 -6.46
C SER A 262 28.14 7.74 -6.34
N TYR A 263 27.84 7.16 -7.50
CA TYR A 263 27.13 5.90 -7.71
C TYR A 263 25.59 6.03 -7.68
N GLY A 264 24.91 5.24 -8.54
CA GLY A 264 23.48 5.37 -8.88
C GLY A 264 23.23 5.87 -10.32
N GLN A 265 22.00 6.32 -10.61
CA GLN A 265 21.58 6.86 -11.92
C GLN A 265 22.05 8.31 -12.17
N GLY A 266 22.71 8.97 -11.20
CA GLY A 266 23.42 10.24 -11.37
C GLY A 266 22.96 11.36 -10.44
N ALA A 267 23.57 12.55 -10.57
CA ALA A 267 23.16 13.74 -9.81
C ALA A 267 21.68 14.09 -10.06
N GLY A 268 20.97 14.45 -8.99
CA GLY A 268 19.57 14.86 -9.04
C GLY A 268 18.60 13.70 -8.94
N GLN A 269 19.07 12.46 -8.77
CA GLN A 269 18.24 11.29 -8.44
C GLN A 269 18.23 10.98 -6.94
N GLU A 270 18.91 11.77 -6.09
CA GLU A 270 18.94 11.56 -4.64
C GLU A 270 17.62 11.90 -3.92
N GLY A 271 17.34 11.20 -2.83
CA GLY A 271 16.13 11.36 -2.02
C GLY A 271 14.88 10.87 -2.74
N GLN A 272 13.70 11.29 -2.27
CA GLN A 272 12.44 10.88 -2.91
C GLN A 272 12.37 11.45 -4.34
N LYS A 273 12.33 10.56 -5.33
CA LYS A 273 12.28 10.87 -6.77
C LYS A 273 11.14 10.17 -7.51
N GLY A 274 10.41 9.34 -6.81
CA GLY A 274 9.09 8.92 -7.23
C GLY A 274 8.50 7.99 -6.19
N TRP A 275 7.35 7.42 -6.53
CA TRP A 275 6.67 6.48 -5.66
C TRP A 275 5.80 5.50 -6.43
N GLY A 276 5.73 4.30 -5.89
CA GLY A 276 4.64 3.36 -6.12
C GLY A 276 3.75 3.22 -4.89
N GLY A 277 2.78 2.31 -4.93
CA GLY A 277 2.05 1.86 -3.74
C GLY A 277 0.55 2.12 -3.73
N LEU A 278 -0.13 1.54 -2.75
CA LEU A 278 -1.60 1.57 -2.63
C LEU A 278 -2.06 2.91 -2.07
N GLY A 279 -2.77 3.72 -2.86
CA GLY A 279 -3.29 5.00 -2.38
C GLY A 279 -2.18 5.97 -1.98
N ALA A 280 -1.04 5.96 -2.71
CA ALA A 280 0.12 6.82 -2.46
C ALA A 280 -0.26 8.31 -2.39
N HIS A 281 -1.27 8.75 -3.15
CA HIS A 281 -1.82 10.11 -3.14
C HIS A 281 -2.39 10.56 -1.79
N ALA A 282 -2.71 9.63 -0.90
CA ALA A 282 -3.04 9.93 0.49
C ALA A 282 -1.87 10.56 1.23
N ILE A 283 -0.63 10.29 0.83
CA ILE A 283 0.60 10.73 1.50
C ILE A 283 1.25 11.88 0.72
N VAL A 284 1.57 11.67 -0.55
CA VAL A 284 2.46 12.53 -1.36
C VAL A 284 1.81 13.82 -1.89
N HIS A 285 0.49 13.97 -1.71
CA HIS A 285 -0.24 15.17 -2.12
C HIS A 285 -1.08 15.78 -0.99
N GLY A 286 -0.40 16.32 0.02
CA GLY A 286 -1.05 17.11 1.06
C GLY A 286 -1.85 16.30 2.08
N LYS A 287 -1.49 15.03 2.29
CA LYS A 287 -1.98 14.19 3.39
C LYS A 287 -3.51 14.05 3.44
N THR A 288 -4.08 13.36 2.45
CA THR A 288 -5.55 13.27 2.24
C THR A 288 -6.10 11.90 2.64
N ALA A 289 -6.74 11.82 3.81
CA ALA A 289 -7.28 10.56 4.34
C ALA A 289 -8.27 9.83 3.39
N SER A 290 -9.05 10.56 2.60
CA SER A 290 -10.04 9.98 1.68
C SER A 290 -9.41 9.21 0.50
N GLU A 291 -8.12 9.44 0.22
CA GLU A 291 -7.37 8.75 -0.83
C GLU A 291 -6.82 7.39 -0.37
N THR A 292 -7.01 7.02 0.91
CA THR A 292 -6.62 5.70 1.42
C THR A 292 -7.54 4.59 0.90
N ALA A 293 -7.04 3.36 0.78
CA ALA A 293 -7.86 2.17 0.63
C ALA A 293 -8.55 1.83 1.96
N LEU A 294 -9.75 1.26 1.92
CA LEU A 294 -10.43 0.75 3.12
C LEU A 294 -9.99 -0.68 3.40
N VAL A 295 -9.24 -0.87 4.48
CA VAL A 295 -8.87 -2.19 4.99
C VAL A 295 -9.96 -2.74 5.90
N THR A 296 -10.29 -4.02 5.74
CA THR A 296 -11.16 -4.77 6.66
C THR A 296 -10.45 -6.03 7.15
N LEU A 297 -10.40 -6.24 8.47
CA LEU A 297 -9.87 -7.47 9.05
C LEU A 297 -10.86 -8.62 8.85
N GLY A 298 -10.40 -9.75 8.33
CA GLY A 298 -11.24 -10.87 7.92
C GLY A 298 -10.63 -12.23 8.24
N THR A 299 -11.32 -13.28 7.79
CA THR A 299 -10.86 -14.68 7.88
C THR A 299 -10.46 -15.28 6.54
N THR A 300 -10.86 -14.64 5.43
CA THR A 300 -10.58 -15.06 4.06
C THR A 300 -10.49 -13.82 3.18
N ALA A 301 -9.48 -13.73 2.32
CA ALA A 301 -9.47 -12.70 1.29
C ALA A 301 -10.48 -13.02 0.18
N ALA A 302 -11.16 -12.00 -0.33
CA ALA A 302 -12.09 -12.11 -1.44
C ALA A 302 -11.50 -11.38 -2.66
N GLY A 303 -11.59 -11.98 -3.87
CA GLY A 303 -11.21 -11.32 -5.13
C GLY A 303 -9.95 -11.86 -5.80
N ALA A 304 -9.50 -11.18 -6.85
CA ALA A 304 -8.35 -11.56 -7.70
C ALA A 304 -6.99 -11.59 -6.97
N ASP A 305 -6.96 -11.20 -5.69
CA ASP A 305 -5.81 -11.28 -4.79
C ASP A 305 -5.68 -12.65 -4.11
N LEU A 306 -6.60 -13.57 -4.42
CA LEU A 306 -6.42 -14.99 -4.22
C LEU A 306 -5.23 -15.46 -5.07
N PRO A 307 -4.33 -16.25 -4.47
CA PRO A 307 -2.91 -16.24 -4.75
C PRO A 307 -2.62 -16.49 -6.23
N PHE A 308 -1.89 -15.57 -6.86
CA PHE A 308 -0.99 -15.91 -7.96
C PHE A 308 0.19 -16.78 -7.43
N LEU A 309 -0.11 -17.78 -6.59
CA LEU A 309 0.68 -19.01 -6.51
C LEU A 309 0.27 -19.83 -7.73
N SER A 310 0.67 -19.37 -8.93
CA SER A 310 0.75 -20.31 -10.04
C SER A 310 1.71 -21.42 -9.60
N VAL A 311 1.43 -22.66 -10.00
CA VAL A 311 2.20 -23.89 -9.72
C VAL A 311 3.70 -23.80 -10.13
N ILE A 312 4.14 -22.64 -10.63
CA ILE A 312 5.46 -22.35 -11.17
C ILE A 312 6.35 -21.55 -10.18
N ASN A 313 5.80 -20.79 -9.23
CA ASN A 313 6.60 -20.03 -8.25
C ASN A 313 6.04 -20.16 -6.81
N PRO A 314 6.60 -21.05 -5.97
CA PRO A 314 6.06 -21.34 -4.64
C PRO A 314 6.48 -20.34 -3.55
N THR A 315 7.38 -19.39 -3.83
CA THR A 315 7.96 -18.47 -2.81
C THR A 315 7.73 -17.01 -3.17
N PHE A 316 7.21 -16.22 -2.22
CA PHE A 316 6.96 -14.78 -2.36
C PHE A 316 8.17 -14.02 -2.93
N ASP A 317 9.36 -14.36 -2.43
CA ASP A 317 10.63 -13.73 -2.82
C ASP A 317 11.06 -14.01 -4.26
N SER A 318 10.42 -14.97 -4.93
CA SER A 318 10.69 -15.33 -6.33
C SER A 318 9.77 -14.61 -7.33
N PHE A 319 8.90 -13.71 -6.87
CA PHE A 319 8.04 -12.93 -7.76
C PHE A 319 8.90 -12.11 -8.73
N THR A 320 8.55 -12.19 -10.01
CA THR A 320 9.15 -11.42 -11.10
C THR A 320 8.01 -10.81 -11.91
N PHE A 321 7.97 -9.49 -11.99
CA PHE A 321 6.95 -8.76 -12.72
C PHE A 321 7.25 -8.84 -14.23
N ARG A 322 6.23 -9.14 -15.04
CA ARG A 322 6.35 -9.00 -16.51
C ARG A 322 5.99 -7.57 -16.87
N ALA A 323 6.88 -6.87 -17.56
CA ALA A 323 6.57 -5.56 -18.13
C ALA A 323 5.28 -5.62 -18.97
N PRO A 324 4.44 -4.57 -18.97
CA PRO A 324 3.40 -4.44 -19.97
C PRO A 324 4.06 -4.45 -21.35
N PRO A 325 3.48 -5.13 -22.36
CA PRO A 325 3.99 -4.99 -23.71
C PRO A 325 3.90 -3.51 -24.10
N THR A 326 5.06 -2.89 -24.33
CA THR A 326 5.15 -1.62 -25.06
C THR A 326 4.31 -1.79 -26.33
N SER A 327 3.44 -0.83 -26.62
CA SER A 327 2.53 -0.85 -27.77
C SER A 327 3.29 -0.82 -29.10
N ALA A 328 3.89 -1.94 -29.51
CA ALA A 328 4.49 -2.17 -30.82
C ALA A 328 4.93 -3.64 -31.02
N ALA A 329 4.06 -4.63 -30.79
CA ALA A 329 4.13 -5.91 -31.50
C ALA A 329 2.90 -6.78 -31.24
N ASN A 330 2.28 -7.19 -32.34
CA ASN A 330 1.07 -8.00 -32.51
C ASN A 330 1.09 -9.35 -31.75
N PRO A 331 0.07 -9.74 -30.94
CA PRO A 331 -0.02 -11.07 -30.38
C PRO A 331 -0.84 -11.98 -31.31
N LEU A 332 -0.17 -12.67 -32.22
CA LEU A 332 -0.69 -13.89 -32.81
C LEU A 332 0.31 -15.01 -32.52
N LEU A 333 0.21 -15.60 -31.32
CA LEU A 333 0.67 -16.95 -31.09
C LEU A 333 -0.51 -17.79 -30.59
N HIS A 334 -1.17 -18.44 -31.54
CA HIS A 334 -1.95 -19.65 -31.28
C HIS A 334 -0.99 -20.73 -30.77
N PHE A 335 -1.08 -21.10 -29.49
CA PHE A 335 -0.52 -22.37 -29.02
C PHE A 335 -1.55 -23.47 -29.27
N LEU A 336 -1.43 -24.14 -30.42
CA LEU A 336 -1.97 -25.49 -30.58
C LEU A 336 -0.99 -26.48 -29.92
N PRO A 337 -1.48 -27.48 -29.16
CA PRO A 337 -0.63 -28.51 -28.60
C PRO A 337 -0.06 -29.39 -29.73
N THR A 338 1.26 -29.58 -29.75
CA THR A 338 1.93 -30.54 -30.63
C THR A 338 1.53 -31.96 -30.24
N PRO A 339 1.11 -32.83 -31.19
CA PRO A 339 0.80 -34.22 -30.88
C PRO A 339 2.09 -35.01 -30.64
N ILE A 340 2.13 -35.73 -29.54
CA ILE A 340 3.13 -36.76 -29.26
C ILE A 340 2.94 -37.88 -30.29
N THR A 341 3.97 -38.15 -31.09
CA THR A 341 4.03 -39.34 -31.95
C THR A 341 4.75 -40.47 -31.19
N PRO A 342 4.20 -41.69 -31.13
CA PRO A 342 4.88 -42.83 -30.53
C PRO A 342 5.93 -43.37 -31.51
N THR A 343 7.14 -43.60 -31.01
CA THR A 343 8.23 -44.27 -31.72
C THR A 343 7.87 -45.74 -31.95
N PRO A 344 8.02 -46.32 -33.15
CA PRO A 344 7.83 -47.75 -33.33
C PRO A 344 9.11 -48.48 -32.94
N SER A 345 8.93 -49.55 -32.18
CA SER A 345 9.92 -50.57 -31.89
C SER A 345 10.44 -51.24 -33.16
N ARG A 346 11.77 -51.38 -33.25
CA ARG A 346 12.42 -52.59 -33.78
C ARG A 346 13.76 -52.80 -33.12
#